data_AF-A0A9E2IT09-F1
#
_entry.id   AF-A0A9E2IT09-F1
#
_cell.length_a   1.000
_cell.length_b   1.000
_cell.length_c   1.000
_cell.angle_alpha   90.00
_cell.angle_beta   90.00
_cell.angle_gamma   90.00
#
_symmetry.space_group_name_H-M   'P 1'
#
loop_
_entity.id
_entity.type
_entity.pdbx_description
1 polymer ?
#
loop_
_entity_poly.entity_id
_entity_poly.type
_entity_poly.pdbx_seq_one_letter_code
_entity_poly.pdbx_strand_id
1 'polypeptide(L)'
;LRASLGRSGKWAAGLGAVGGFIADILQPLAPFAAYIALVAAIAAMVVAVAIVLRLVLATKALPALVFATTTAAIAGGVFALQQADDAEDGVLASLVPAIAGLQQSMGIVSARVEAIQETVTETQKTVEEVQQTTEEVQQTTQQVQQTTEKVDRTTQEIAAGQQKSQEQAAELQATTEKIAASVEAIASGFATLSQQGGIIADPERPDQFYHNARAYEQSGDMLNARRSYLAFAGFDVDAVDPYTRFATLLRVQDGRAGAREVFGTLAGKGKALSIQLVHALQFDDAQRISRLNDFIAANPDYAPAYYLRSLEFSEDRLGTQSLADKRAEAEALEKFLSYESDGGLLPFFIDQTQLAEWLDSSRRRLAALGNVLDPALFAPKLVPQRSNQGWMVTITLPESASSISWRLGNEGPFTETGFLAYNDQTTGKPMPNPSFVVPNDTPAGTVSLKYTDVRGQENGPFDIRFDPDAALAEGNKQVLDQFWTSWIAFDASGNTGLVYFTQMVSYRCGIKEVRYSLNGDALDKALDLPPCDAEEPYAIPNDYMPYFKVVKDVISMSVQVTYSDGTQSPVRHFKR
;
A
#
# COMPACT_ATOMS: atom_id res chain seq x y z
N LEU A 1 -60.95 -29.99 -76.96
CA LEU A 1 -61.11 -30.87 -75.79
C LEU A 1 -60.62 -32.30 -76.03
N ARG A 2 -61.06 -33.05 -77.05
CA ARG A 2 -60.43 -34.37 -77.36
C ARG A 2 -58.95 -34.31 -77.76
N ALA A 3 -58.48 -33.21 -78.35
CA ALA A 3 -57.08 -33.07 -78.76
C ALA A 3 -56.12 -32.55 -77.65
N SER A 4 -56.62 -31.94 -76.56
CA SER A 4 -55.75 -31.49 -75.44
C SER A 4 -55.64 -32.54 -74.33
N LEU A 5 -56.60 -33.47 -74.23
CA LEU A 5 -56.56 -34.59 -73.28
C LEU A 5 -55.64 -35.74 -73.72
N GLY A 6 -55.21 -35.77 -74.99
CA GLY A 6 -54.33 -36.82 -75.51
C GLY A 6 -52.83 -36.66 -75.20
N ARG A 7 -52.35 -35.44 -74.85
CA ARG A 7 -50.93 -35.17 -74.55
C ARG A 7 -50.58 -35.08 -73.07
N SER A 8 -51.56 -34.84 -72.18
CA SER A 8 -51.32 -34.75 -70.72
C SER A 8 -51.47 -36.08 -69.97
N GLY A 9 -52.26 -37.03 -70.48
CA GLY A 9 -52.49 -38.33 -69.81
C GLY A 9 -51.26 -39.24 -69.73
N LYS A 10 -50.25 -39.06 -70.60
CA LYS A 10 -49.03 -39.88 -70.58
C LYS A 10 -48.04 -39.50 -69.48
N TRP A 11 -48.10 -38.26 -68.98
CA TRP A 11 -47.26 -37.82 -67.85
C TRP A 11 -47.87 -38.22 -66.50
N ALA A 12 -49.20 -38.30 -66.41
CA ALA A 12 -49.92 -38.71 -65.20
C ALA A 12 -49.74 -40.21 -64.87
N ALA A 13 -49.64 -41.09 -65.87
CA ALA A 13 -49.42 -42.52 -65.65
C ALA A 13 -48.00 -42.85 -65.14
N GLY A 14 -46.97 -42.11 -65.58
CA GLY A 14 -45.58 -42.31 -65.15
C GLY A 14 -45.30 -41.81 -63.72
N LEU A 15 -45.93 -40.71 -63.32
CA LEU A 15 -45.84 -40.20 -61.95
C LEU A 15 -46.64 -41.04 -60.94
N GLY A 16 -47.74 -41.67 -61.37
CA GLY A 16 -48.51 -42.60 -60.54
C GLY A 16 -47.75 -43.86 -60.16
N ALA A 17 -46.93 -44.42 -61.07
CA ALA A 17 -46.14 -45.62 -60.79
C ALA A 17 -44.96 -45.36 -59.84
N VAL A 18 -44.29 -44.21 -59.97
CA VAL A 18 -43.19 -43.82 -59.07
C VAL A 18 -43.73 -43.38 -57.70
N GLY A 19 -44.89 -42.71 -57.68
CA GLY A 19 -45.56 -42.32 -56.43
C GLY A 19 -46.04 -43.52 -55.60
N GLY A 20 -46.56 -44.57 -56.25
CA GLY A 20 -46.97 -45.81 -55.57
C GLY A 20 -45.79 -46.58 -54.96
N PHE A 21 -44.65 -46.63 -55.65
CA PHE A 21 -43.44 -47.32 -55.17
C PHE A 21 -42.81 -46.65 -53.94
N ILE A 22 -42.82 -45.32 -53.88
CA ILE A 22 -42.31 -44.56 -52.72
C ILE A 22 -43.27 -44.67 -51.52
N ALA A 23 -44.57 -44.78 -51.78
CA ALA A 23 -45.57 -44.95 -50.72
C ALA A 23 -45.46 -46.32 -50.01
N ASP A 24 -45.19 -47.41 -50.74
CA ASP A 24 -45.15 -48.78 -50.19
C ASP A 24 -43.88 -49.06 -49.35
N ILE A 25 -42.75 -48.43 -49.68
CA ILE A 25 -41.47 -48.62 -48.96
C ILE A 25 -41.43 -47.86 -47.63
N LEU A 26 -42.15 -46.76 -47.52
CA LEU A 26 -42.08 -45.83 -46.37
C LEU A 26 -43.30 -45.90 -45.44
N GLN A 27 -44.25 -46.80 -45.72
CA GLN A 27 -45.48 -46.95 -44.94
C GLN A 27 -45.29 -47.31 -43.45
N PRO A 28 -44.24 -48.03 -43.01
CA PRO A 28 -44.03 -48.26 -41.57
C PRO A 28 -43.68 -46.98 -40.80
N LEU A 29 -43.40 -45.87 -41.49
CA LEU A 29 -42.90 -44.63 -40.90
C LEU A 29 -43.96 -43.50 -40.79
N ALA A 30 -44.98 -43.37 -41.68
CA ALA A 30 -46.13 -42.44 -41.56
C ALA A 30 -47.13 -42.47 -42.76
N PRO A 31 -48.41 -42.01 -42.62
CA PRO A 31 -49.46 -42.10 -43.66
C PRO A 31 -49.40 -40.96 -44.71
N PHE A 32 -48.40 -40.96 -45.58
CA PHE A 32 -48.15 -39.87 -46.55
C PHE A 32 -49.26 -39.62 -47.58
N ALA A 33 -50.06 -40.65 -47.93
CA ALA A 33 -51.20 -40.48 -48.84
C ALA A 33 -52.24 -39.48 -48.31
N ALA A 34 -52.45 -39.44 -46.98
CA ALA A 34 -53.35 -38.50 -46.34
C ALA A 34 -52.87 -37.05 -46.46
N TYR A 35 -51.57 -36.81 -46.29
CA TYR A 35 -51.00 -35.46 -46.40
C TYR A 35 -51.06 -34.92 -47.84
N ILE A 36 -50.79 -35.76 -48.85
CA ILE A 36 -50.87 -35.35 -50.27
C ILE A 36 -52.32 -34.99 -50.65
N ALA A 37 -53.29 -35.78 -50.20
CA ALA A 37 -54.71 -35.50 -50.43
C ALA A 37 -55.13 -34.15 -49.79
N LEU A 38 -54.69 -33.90 -48.56
CA LEU A 38 -54.97 -32.65 -47.83
C LEU A 38 -54.42 -31.43 -48.58
N VAL A 39 -53.15 -31.48 -48.98
CA VAL A 39 -52.49 -30.35 -49.67
C VAL A 39 -53.14 -30.05 -51.02
N ALA A 40 -53.47 -31.09 -51.81
CA ALA A 40 -54.11 -30.93 -53.11
C ALA A 40 -55.53 -30.34 -53.00
N ALA A 41 -56.30 -30.72 -51.96
CA ALA A 41 -57.63 -30.18 -51.70
C ALA A 41 -57.59 -28.69 -51.34
N ILE A 42 -56.63 -28.27 -50.51
CA ILE A 42 -56.42 -26.86 -50.17
C ILE A 42 -56.07 -26.04 -51.43
N ALA A 43 -55.17 -26.55 -52.26
CA ALA A 43 -54.79 -25.88 -53.51
C ALA A 43 -55.98 -25.72 -54.47
N ALA A 44 -56.86 -26.73 -54.57
CA ALA A 44 -58.07 -26.65 -55.37
C ALA A 44 -59.03 -25.54 -54.86
N MET A 45 -59.25 -25.45 -53.54
CA MET A 45 -60.08 -24.39 -52.95
C MET A 45 -59.54 -22.99 -53.27
N VAL A 46 -58.23 -22.78 -53.10
CA VAL A 46 -57.60 -21.48 -53.36
C VAL A 46 -57.80 -21.05 -54.81
N VAL A 47 -57.60 -21.96 -55.77
CA VAL A 47 -57.79 -21.67 -57.21
C VAL A 47 -59.27 -21.42 -57.54
N ALA A 48 -60.20 -22.15 -56.94
CA ALA A 48 -61.62 -21.93 -57.15
C ALA A 48 -62.07 -20.54 -56.65
N VAL A 49 -61.63 -20.12 -55.46
CA VAL A 49 -61.91 -18.80 -54.89
C VAL A 49 -61.34 -17.68 -55.78
N ALA A 50 -60.10 -17.85 -56.29
CA ALA A 50 -59.48 -16.87 -57.18
C ALA A 50 -60.25 -16.68 -58.51
N ILE A 51 -60.90 -17.74 -59.02
CA ILE A 51 -61.77 -17.66 -60.20
C ILE A 51 -63.08 -16.91 -59.89
N VAL A 52 -63.72 -17.21 -58.75
CA VAL A 52 -65.00 -16.57 -58.35
C VAL A 52 -64.82 -15.07 -58.09
N LEU A 53 -63.72 -14.68 -57.46
CA LEU A 53 -63.38 -13.27 -57.21
C LEU A 53 -62.88 -12.53 -58.47
N ARG A 54 -62.91 -13.18 -59.65
CA ARG A 54 -62.42 -12.66 -60.94
C ARG A 54 -60.98 -12.15 -60.91
N LEU A 55 -60.17 -12.62 -59.95
CA LEU A 55 -58.75 -12.30 -59.85
C LEU A 55 -57.93 -12.94 -60.97
N VAL A 56 -58.43 -14.04 -61.57
CA VAL A 56 -57.82 -14.71 -62.71
C VAL A 56 -58.90 -15.10 -63.73
N LEU A 57 -58.61 -14.95 -65.03
CA LEU A 57 -59.54 -15.39 -66.08
C LEU A 57 -59.77 -16.90 -65.98
N ALA A 58 -61.03 -17.30 -65.80
CA ALA A 58 -61.45 -18.68 -65.62
C ALA A 58 -60.90 -19.62 -66.70
N THR A 59 -60.78 -19.14 -67.94
CA THR A 59 -60.27 -19.92 -69.09
C THR A 59 -58.81 -20.35 -68.95
N LYS A 60 -58.00 -19.64 -68.17
CA LYS A 60 -56.59 -20.01 -67.89
C LYS A 60 -56.42 -20.84 -66.62
N ALA A 61 -57.27 -20.64 -65.61
CA ALA A 61 -57.14 -21.31 -64.31
C ALA A 61 -57.92 -22.64 -64.21
N LEU A 62 -58.90 -22.89 -65.07
CA LEU A 62 -59.71 -24.12 -65.07
C LEU A 62 -58.88 -25.42 -65.12
N PRO A 63 -57.82 -25.55 -65.95
CA PRO A 63 -57.05 -26.79 -66.03
C PRO A 63 -56.32 -27.12 -64.72
N ALA A 64 -55.80 -26.12 -64.02
CA ALA A 64 -55.11 -26.29 -62.75
C ALA A 64 -56.08 -26.72 -61.64
N LEU A 65 -57.28 -26.13 -61.62
CA LEU A 65 -58.34 -26.53 -60.69
C LEU A 65 -58.74 -28.01 -60.91
N VAL A 66 -58.92 -28.43 -62.16
CA VAL A 66 -59.27 -29.82 -62.49
C VAL A 66 -58.15 -30.79 -62.09
N PHE A 67 -56.88 -30.42 -62.28
CA PHE A 67 -55.74 -31.24 -61.88
C PHE A 67 -55.65 -31.41 -60.36
N ALA A 68 -55.81 -30.32 -59.61
CA ALA A 68 -55.75 -30.35 -58.14
C ALA A 68 -56.90 -31.20 -57.56
N THR A 69 -58.12 -31.07 -58.09
CA THR A 69 -59.26 -31.87 -57.62
C THR A 69 -59.14 -33.34 -57.99
N THR A 70 -58.64 -33.69 -59.18
CA THR A 70 -58.39 -35.10 -59.55
C THR A 70 -57.27 -35.72 -58.72
N THR A 71 -56.20 -34.98 -58.44
CA THR A 71 -55.10 -35.46 -57.59
C THR A 71 -55.59 -35.72 -56.15
N ALA A 72 -56.39 -34.80 -55.60
CA ALA A 72 -57.00 -34.98 -54.29
C ALA A 72 -57.94 -36.19 -54.25
N ALA A 73 -58.74 -36.41 -55.30
CA ALA A 73 -59.65 -37.55 -55.39
C ALA A 73 -58.91 -38.90 -55.50
N ILE A 74 -57.83 -38.97 -56.29
CA ILE A 74 -57.04 -40.20 -56.43
C ILE A 74 -56.29 -40.51 -55.14
N ALA A 75 -55.56 -39.53 -54.58
CA ALA A 75 -54.81 -39.72 -53.33
C ALA A 75 -55.73 -40.03 -52.14
N GLY A 76 -56.88 -39.36 -52.05
CA GLY A 76 -57.91 -39.64 -51.05
C GLY A 76 -58.54 -41.02 -51.22
N GLY A 77 -58.76 -41.47 -52.47
CA GLY A 77 -59.27 -42.82 -52.76
C GLY A 77 -58.27 -43.92 -52.40
N VAL A 78 -56.98 -43.71 -52.67
CA VAL A 78 -55.91 -44.64 -52.26
C VAL A 78 -55.82 -44.74 -50.73
N PHE A 79 -55.85 -43.61 -50.03
CA PHE A 79 -55.85 -43.59 -48.56
C PHE A 79 -57.10 -44.27 -47.96
N ALA A 80 -58.27 -44.05 -48.55
CA ALA A 80 -59.51 -44.68 -48.10
C ALA A 80 -59.51 -46.20 -48.33
N LEU A 81 -58.95 -46.68 -49.46
CA LEU A 81 -58.79 -48.12 -49.71
C LEU A 81 -57.73 -48.76 -48.80
N GLN A 82 -56.66 -48.03 -48.46
CA GLN A 82 -55.63 -48.48 -47.54
C GLN A 82 -56.14 -48.62 -46.09
N GLN A 83 -57.06 -47.76 -45.64
CA GLN A 83 -57.68 -47.89 -44.32
C GLN A 83 -58.81 -48.95 -44.27
N ALA A 84 -59.29 -49.44 -45.42
CA ALA A 84 -60.42 -50.38 -45.45
C ALA A 84 -60.01 -51.85 -45.32
N ASP A 85 -58.73 -52.20 -45.50
CA ASP A 85 -58.27 -53.60 -45.65
C ASP A 85 -57.20 -54.06 -44.64
N ASP A 86 -56.90 -53.29 -43.57
CA ASP A 86 -56.09 -53.70 -42.38
C ASP A 86 -55.03 -54.81 -42.63
N ALA A 87 -54.18 -54.60 -43.63
CA ALA A 87 -53.16 -55.56 -44.05
C ALA A 87 -51.76 -54.97 -43.80
N GLU A 88 -51.02 -55.58 -42.88
CA GLU A 88 -49.62 -55.23 -42.55
C GLU A 88 -48.60 -55.66 -43.63
N ASP A 89 -49.06 -56.26 -44.73
CA ASP A 89 -48.24 -56.52 -45.92
C ASP A 89 -48.83 -55.76 -47.12
N GLY A 90 -48.02 -54.86 -47.69
CA GLY A 90 -48.36 -54.14 -48.91
C GLY A 90 -48.73 -55.11 -50.04
N VAL A 91 -49.71 -54.74 -50.84
CA VAL A 91 -50.41 -55.59 -51.84
C VAL A 91 -49.47 -56.23 -52.90
N LEU A 92 -48.19 -55.85 -52.93
CA LEU A 92 -47.16 -56.38 -53.84
C LEU A 92 -46.17 -57.39 -53.21
N ALA A 93 -46.23 -57.67 -51.90
CA ALA A 93 -45.26 -58.54 -51.19
C ALA A 93 -45.32 -60.04 -51.56
N SER A 94 -46.37 -60.49 -52.26
CA SER A 94 -46.47 -61.88 -52.72
C SER A 94 -45.66 -62.21 -53.97
N LEU A 95 -44.89 -61.27 -54.51
CA LEU A 95 -44.23 -61.44 -55.82
C LEU A 95 -42.69 -61.54 -55.81
N VAL A 96 -41.95 -61.36 -54.69
CA VAL A 96 -40.48 -61.54 -54.70
C VAL A 96 -39.89 -62.07 -53.37
N PRO A 97 -39.31 -63.29 -53.30
CA PRO A 97 -38.86 -63.98 -52.07
C PRO A 97 -37.56 -63.51 -51.37
N ALA A 98 -37.09 -62.26 -51.54
CA ALA A 98 -35.78 -61.82 -51.04
C ALA A 98 -35.77 -61.28 -49.59
N ILE A 99 -36.84 -61.49 -48.81
CA ILE A 99 -37.11 -60.77 -47.55
C ILE A 99 -36.72 -61.58 -46.29
N ALA A 100 -36.46 -62.89 -46.39
CA ALA A 100 -36.13 -63.74 -45.24
C ALA A 100 -34.73 -63.47 -44.63
N GLY A 101 -33.79 -62.85 -45.36
CA GLY A 101 -32.44 -62.56 -44.86
C GLY A 101 -32.34 -61.39 -43.88
N LEU A 102 -33.35 -60.52 -43.81
CA LEU A 102 -33.32 -59.30 -43.01
C LEU A 102 -33.68 -59.52 -41.52
N GLN A 103 -34.27 -60.67 -41.18
CA GLN A 103 -34.70 -60.98 -39.82
C GLN A 103 -33.54 -61.38 -38.88
N GLN A 104 -32.42 -61.89 -39.39
CA GLN A 104 -31.25 -62.25 -38.57
C GLN A 104 -30.38 -61.05 -38.19
N SER A 105 -30.46 -59.93 -38.93
CA SER A 105 -29.84 -58.64 -38.56
C SER A 105 -30.54 -57.93 -37.38
N MET A 106 -31.75 -58.34 -37.00
CA MET A 106 -32.52 -57.69 -35.93
C MET A 106 -32.10 -58.11 -34.51
N GLY A 107 -31.45 -59.27 -34.32
CA GLY A 107 -30.96 -59.73 -33.00
C GLY A 107 -29.69 -59.02 -32.51
N ILE A 108 -28.89 -58.44 -33.42
CA ILE A 108 -27.76 -57.56 -33.08
C ILE A 108 -28.26 -56.14 -32.77
N VAL A 109 -29.42 -55.76 -33.31
CA VAL A 109 -30.04 -54.47 -33.07
C VAL A 109 -30.57 -54.38 -31.63
N SER A 110 -31.15 -55.45 -31.06
CA SER A 110 -31.68 -55.43 -29.68
C SER A 110 -30.58 -55.23 -28.61
N ALA A 111 -29.45 -55.93 -28.70
CA ALA A 111 -28.33 -55.74 -27.78
C ALA A 111 -27.67 -54.36 -27.91
N ARG A 112 -27.66 -53.79 -29.12
CA ARG A 112 -27.24 -52.39 -29.33
C ARG A 112 -28.27 -51.41 -28.76
N VAL A 113 -29.56 -51.74 -28.77
CA VAL A 113 -30.63 -50.90 -28.21
C VAL A 113 -30.53 -50.82 -26.69
N GLU A 114 -30.20 -51.90 -25.96
CA GLU A 114 -29.98 -51.85 -24.50
C GLU A 114 -28.76 -50.98 -24.12
N ALA A 115 -27.63 -51.12 -24.82
CA ALA A 115 -26.46 -50.28 -24.60
C ALA A 115 -26.73 -48.80 -24.96
N ILE A 116 -27.55 -48.55 -26.00
CA ILE A 116 -28.03 -47.20 -26.33
C ILE A 116 -28.95 -46.68 -25.22
N GLN A 117 -29.79 -47.51 -24.61
CA GLN A 117 -30.68 -47.10 -23.53
C GLN A 117 -29.93 -46.68 -22.26
N GLU A 118 -28.87 -47.42 -21.90
CA GLU A 118 -27.99 -47.06 -20.77
C GLU A 118 -27.25 -45.74 -21.07
N THR A 119 -26.69 -45.61 -22.28
CA THR A 119 -26.05 -44.37 -22.74
C THR A 119 -27.04 -43.19 -22.76
N VAL A 120 -28.30 -43.41 -23.17
CA VAL A 120 -29.35 -42.37 -23.18
C VAL A 120 -29.71 -41.95 -21.76
N THR A 121 -29.72 -42.87 -20.80
CA THR A 121 -30.01 -42.56 -19.38
C THR A 121 -28.89 -41.72 -18.76
N GLU A 122 -27.63 -42.08 -19.02
CA GLU A 122 -26.47 -41.33 -18.57
C GLU A 122 -26.36 -39.95 -19.26
N THR A 123 -26.72 -39.90 -20.55
CA THR A 123 -26.81 -38.65 -21.31
C THR A 123 -27.93 -37.76 -20.77
N GLN A 124 -29.09 -38.30 -20.41
CA GLN A 124 -30.19 -37.54 -19.80
C GLN A 124 -29.77 -36.92 -18.48
N LYS A 125 -29.10 -37.69 -17.61
CA LYS A 125 -28.58 -37.18 -16.35
C LYS A 125 -27.56 -36.05 -16.55
N THR A 126 -26.67 -36.21 -17.53
CA THR A 126 -25.70 -35.16 -17.88
C THR A 126 -26.39 -33.91 -18.43
N VAL A 127 -27.47 -34.07 -19.21
CA VAL A 127 -28.27 -32.95 -19.74
C VAL A 127 -28.99 -32.21 -18.60
N GLU A 128 -29.51 -32.92 -17.59
CA GLU A 128 -30.13 -32.31 -16.41
C GLU A 128 -29.10 -31.53 -15.57
N GLU A 129 -27.90 -32.07 -15.35
CA GLU A 129 -26.81 -31.37 -14.65
C GLU A 129 -26.33 -30.12 -15.44
N VAL A 130 -26.25 -30.22 -16.77
CA VAL A 130 -25.92 -29.08 -17.65
C VAL A 130 -27.03 -28.03 -17.64
N GLN A 131 -28.30 -28.43 -17.58
CA GLN A 131 -29.42 -27.48 -17.45
C GLN A 131 -29.35 -26.71 -16.12
N GLN A 132 -29.13 -27.41 -15.01
CA GLN A 132 -28.98 -26.76 -13.70
C GLN A 132 -27.79 -25.78 -13.69
N THR A 133 -26.65 -26.20 -14.24
CA THR A 133 -25.47 -25.34 -14.36
C THR A 133 -25.75 -24.13 -15.26
N THR A 134 -26.55 -24.30 -16.32
CA THR A 134 -26.93 -23.21 -17.23
C THR A 134 -27.84 -22.19 -16.54
N GLU A 135 -28.77 -22.64 -15.70
CA GLU A 135 -29.65 -21.77 -14.91
C GLU A 135 -28.86 -20.98 -13.86
N GLU A 136 -27.90 -21.61 -13.16
CA GLU A 136 -27.00 -20.93 -12.22
C GLU A 136 -26.11 -19.90 -12.91
N VAL A 137 -25.59 -20.22 -14.10
CA VAL A 137 -24.80 -19.29 -14.93
C VAL A 137 -25.66 -18.10 -15.38
N GLN A 138 -26.92 -18.31 -15.74
CA GLN A 138 -27.83 -17.23 -16.09
C GLN A 138 -28.13 -16.31 -14.91
N GLN A 139 -28.38 -16.86 -13.72
CA GLN A 139 -28.59 -16.08 -12.51
C GLN A 139 -27.34 -15.27 -12.12
N THR A 140 -26.17 -15.89 -12.21
CA THR A 140 -24.89 -15.23 -11.98
C THR A 140 -24.66 -14.10 -12.98
N THR A 141 -25.00 -14.31 -14.25
CA THR A 141 -24.89 -13.29 -15.31
C THR A 141 -25.79 -12.08 -15.01
N GLN A 142 -27.01 -12.30 -14.54
CA GLN A 142 -27.93 -11.22 -14.15
C GLN A 142 -27.41 -10.43 -12.94
N GLN A 143 -26.83 -11.10 -11.94
CA GLN A 143 -26.22 -10.42 -10.79
C GLN A 143 -24.99 -9.60 -11.18
N VAL A 144 -24.14 -10.12 -12.07
CA VAL A 144 -22.98 -9.40 -12.60
C VAL A 144 -23.44 -8.16 -13.38
N GLN A 145 -24.52 -8.26 -14.16
CA GLN A 145 -25.07 -7.14 -14.91
C GLN A 145 -25.61 -6.04 -13.98
N GLN A 146 -26.36 -6.40 -12.94
CA GLN A 146 -26.84 -5.45 -11.92
C GLN A 146 -25.69 -4.79 -11.15
N THR A 147 -24.64 -5.56 -10.85
CA THR A 147 -23.45 -5.04 -10.18
C THR A 147 -22.70 -4.07 -11.10
N THR A 148 -22.62 -4.36 -12.40
CA THR A 148 -21.99 -3.49 -13.40
C THR A 148 -22.73 -2.16 -13.50
N GLU A 149 -24.08 -2.18 -13.59
CA GLU A 149 -24.89 -0.96 -13.62
C GLU A 149 -24.74 -0.11 -12.35
N LYS A 150 -24.62 -0.76 -11.19
CA LYS A 150 -24.38 -0.07 -9.92
C LYS A 150 -22.99 0.55 -9.87
N VAL A 151 -21.97 -0.16 -10.35
CA VAL A 151 -20.59 0.35 -10.44
C VAL A 151 -20.50 1.53 -11.42
N ASP A 152 -21.17 1.45 -12.57
CA ASP A 152 -21.22 2.55 -13.54
C ASP A 152 -21.88 3.79 -12.93
N ARG A 153 -22.98 3.62 -12.21
CA ARG A 153 -23.64 4.71 -11.49
C ARG A 153 -22.75 5.33 -10.43
N THR A 154 -22.09 4.51 -9.60
CA THR A 154 -21.15 5.02 -8.58
C THR A 154 -19.95 5.71 -9.22
N THR A 155 -19.46 5.22 -10.37
CA THR A 155 -18.37 5.84 -11.12
C THR A 155 -18.78 7.21 -11.66
N GLN A 156 -20.00 7.34 -12.17
CA GLN A 156 -20.54 8.63 -12.61
C GLN A 156 -20.75 9.61 -11.44
N GLU A 157 -21.22 9.12 -10.28
CA GLU A 157 -21.36 9.92 -9.07
C GLU A 157 -20.01 10.39 -8.52
N ILE A 158 -18.97 9.55 -8.56
CA ILE A 158 -17.58 9.91 -8.21
C ILE A 158 -17.00 10.92 -9.20
N ALA A 159 -17.21 10.73 -10.51
CA ALA A 159 -16.73 11.65 -11.53
C ALA A 159 -17.39 13.04 -11.40
N ALA A 160 -18.69 13.08 -11.13
CA ALA A 160 -19.41 14.31 -10.84
C ALA A 160 -18.93 14.96 -9.52
N GLY A 161 -18.65 14.15 -8.49
CA GLY A 161 -18.05 14.62 -7.24
C GLY A 161 -16.63 15.20 -7.42
N GLN A 162 -15.82 14.59 -8.28
CA GLN A 162 -14.49 15.08 -8.65
C GLN A 162 -14.56 16.39 -9.43
N GLN A 163 -15.45 16.51 -10.42
CA GLN A 163 -15.65 17.76 -11.15
C GLN A 163 -16.09 18.89 -10.22
N LYS A 164 -17.06 18.62 -9.33
CA LYS A 164 -17.54 19.61 -8.37
C LYS A 164 -16.46 20.03 -7.35
N SER A 165 -15.60 19.09 -6.94
CA SER A 165 -14.44 19.38 -6.09
C SER A 165 -13.37 20.18 -6.83
N GLN A 166 -13.16 19.92 -8.12
CA GLN A 166 -12.23 20.68 -8.97
C GLN A 166 -12.74 22.10 -9.23
N GLU A 167 -14.04 22.28 -9.46
CA GLU A 167 -14.67 23.60 -9.59
C GLU A 167 -14.58 24.39 -8.29
N GLN A 168 -14.85 23.75 -7.14
CA GLN A 168 -14.66 24.38 -5.83
C GLN A 168 -13.19 24.72 -5.55
N ALA A 169 -12.25 23.85 -5.93
CA ALA A 169 -10.81 24.12 -5.80
C ALA A 169 -10.37 25.28 -6.70
N ALA A 170 -10.87 25.36 -7.93
CA ALA A 170 -10.59 26.47 -8.85
C ALA A 170 -11.22 27.79 -8.37
N GLU A 171 -12.42 27.74 -7.78
CA GLU A 171 -13.05 28.91 -7.15
C GLU A 171 -12.26 29.35 -5.90
N LEU A 172 -11.83 28.40 -5.04
CA LEU A 172 -10.94 28.69 -3.93
C LEU A 172 -9.64 29.33 -4.41
N GLN A 173 -9.00 28.75 -5.43
CA GLN A 173 -7.74 29.22 -5.98
C GLN A 173 -7.88 30.63 -6.59
N ALA A 174 -8.96 30.91 -7.32
CA ALA A 174 -9.25 32.25 -7.84
C ALA A 174 -9.55 33.28 -6.73
N THR A 175 -10.10 32.83 -5.60
CA THR A 175 -10.32 33.67 -4.41
C THR A 175 -9.00 33.91 -3.68
N THR A 176 -8.16 32.88 -3.55
CA THR A 176 -6.80 32.94 -3.00
C THR A 176 -5.90 33.83 -3.83
N GLU A 177 -5.99 33.82 -5.16
CA GLU A 177 -5.26 34.72 -6.06
C GLU A 177 -5.70 36.19 -5.89
N LYS A 178 -7.00 36.44 -5.68
CA LYS A 178 -7.51 37.79 -5.37
C LYS A 178 -7.11 38.27 -3.97
N ILE A 179 -7.01 37.38 -3.00
CA ILE A 179 -6.50 37.68 -1.65
C ILE A 179 -4.98 37.89 -1.69
N ALA A 180 -4.23 37.07 -2.43
CA ALA A 180 -2.79 37.24 -2.62
C ALA A 180 -2.46 38.57 -3.29
N ALA A 181 -3.22 38.95 -4.33
CA ALA A 181 -3.12 40.26 -4.96
C ALA A 181 -3.46 41.43 -4.02
N SER A 182 -4.30 41.20 -2.98
CA SER A 182 -4.59 42.22 -1.97
C SER A 182 -3.51 42.29 -0.89
N VAL A 183 -2.99 41.15 -0.40
CA VAL A 183 -1.90 41.12 0.59
C VAL A 183 -0.60 41.68 0.00
N GLU A 184 -0.26 41.36 -1.24
CA GLU A 184 0.94 41.89 -1.91
C GLU A 184 0.87 43.42 -2.07
N ALA A 185 -0.30 43.95 -2.43
CA ALA A 185 -0.53 45.40 -2.49
C ALA A 185 -0.42 46.05 -1.10
N ILE A 186 -0.94 45.39 -0.06
CA ILE A 186 -0.84 45.83 1.33
C ILE A 186 0.63 45.79 1.80
N ALA A 187 1.38 44.74 1.48
CA ALA A 187 2.80 44.60 1.77
C ALA A 187 3.62 45.71 1.12
N SER A 188 3.36 45.99 -0.16
CA SER A 188 4.02 47.08 -0.91
C SER A 188 3.71 48.45 -0.32
N GLY A 189 2.45 48.70 0.05
CA GLY A 189 2.02 49.91 0.73
C GLY A 189 2.70 50.07 2.10
N PHE A 190 2.69 49.01 2.91
CA PHE A 190 3.32 48.97 4.22
C PHE A 190 4.83 49.22 4.14
N ALA A 191 5.53 48.62 3.17
CA ALA A 191 6.96 48.85 2.96
C ALA A 191 7.26 50.32 2.61
N THR A 192 6.44 50.92 1.76
CA THR A 192 6.58 52.34 1.38
C THR A 192 6.36 53.26 2.59
N LEU A 193 5.31 53.00 3.38
CA LEU A 193 5.00 53.77 4.59
C LEU A 193 6.07 53.60 5.67
N SER A 194 6.62 52.39 5.83
CA SER A 194 7.69 52.10 6.77
C SER A 194 8.97 52.89 6.46
N GLN A 195 9.28 53.13 5.18
CA GLN A 195 10.40 53.98 4.77
C GLN A 195 10.16 55.47 5.02
N GLN A 196 8.91 55.92 4.88
CA GLN A 196 8.53 57.32 5.16
C GLN A 196 8.52 57.61 6.67
N GLY A 197 8.12 56.63 7.46
CA GLY A 197 8.01 56.73 8.91
C GLY A 197 6.87 57.65 9.38
N GLY A 198 6.76 57.82 10.70
CA GLY A 198 5.75 58.66 11.32
C GLY A 198 4.36 58.00 11.43
N ILE A 199 3.46 58.68 12.14
CA ILE A 199 2.08 58.26 12.34
C ILE A 199 1.17 58.93 11.32
N ILE A 200 0.34 58.14 10.66
CA ILE A 200 -0.69 58.61 9.73
C ILE A 200 -1.90 59.04 10.56
N ALA A 201 -2.28 60.32 10.47
CA ALA A 201 -3.34 60.88 11.31
C ALA A 201 -4.74 60.32 11.02
N ASP A 202 -5.03 60.01 9.75
CA ASP A 202 -6.33 59.51 9.29
C ASP A 202 -6.15 58.27 8.38
N PRO A 203 -5.85 57.10 8.97
CA PRO A 203 -5.66 55.87 8.21
C PRO A 203 -7.00 55.33 7.69
N GLU A 204 -7.06 54.97 6.40
CA GLU A 204 -8.25 54.40 5.75
C GLU A 204 -8.02 52.99 5.20
N ARG A 205 -6.75 52.61 4.98
CA ARG A 205 -6.37 51.36 4.35
C ARG A 205 -5.69 50.40 5.33
N PRO A 206 -5.80 49.07 5.12
CA PRO A 206 -5.17 48.07 6.00
C PRO A 206 -3.66 48.27 6.16
N ASP A 207 -2.92 48.59 5.10
CA ASP A 207 -1.47 48.85 5.18
C ASP A 207 -1.14 50.05 6.10
N GLN A 208 -1.96 51.09 6.08
CA GLN A 208 -1.82 52.27 6.93
C GLN A 208 -2.12 51.96 8.40
N PHE A 209 -3.17 51.18 8.67
CA PHE A 209 -3.48 50.74 10.04
C PHE A 209 -2.38 49.85 10.61
N TYR A 210 -1.85 48.91 9.83
CA TYR A 210 -0.75 48.06 10.30
C TYR A 210 0.55 48.85 10.50
N HIS A 211 0.88 49.77 9.59
CA HIS A 211 2.01 50.70 9.74
C HIS A 211 1.90 51.52 11.03
N ASN A 212 0.74 52.15 11.28
CA ASN A 212 0.50 52.89 12.51
C ASN A 212 0.63 52.01 13.75
N ALA A 213 0.09 50.79 13.71
CA ALA A 213 0.19 49.84 14.82
C ALA A 213 1.67 49.57 15.17
N ARG A 214 2.51 49.29 14.17
CA ARG A 214 3.96 49.07 14.34
C ARG A 214 4.69 50.31 14.85
N ALA A 215 4.37 51.49 14.32
CA ALA A 215 4.97 52.73 14.77
C ALA A 215 4.62 53.05 16.24
N TYR A 216 3.36 52.82 16.65
CA TYR A 216 2.93 52.96 18.04
C TYR A 216 3.57 51.92 18.97
N GLU A 217 3.72 50.66 18.53
CA GLU A 217 4.47 49.64 19.29
C GLU A 217 5.91 50.10 19.56
N GLN A 218 6.60 50.60 18.53
CA GLN A 218 7.98 51.08 18.63
C GLN A 218 8.11 52.31 19.53
N SER A 219 7.09 53.18 19.57
CA SER A 219 7.07 54.34 20.47
C SER A 219 6.60 54.00 21.89
N GLY A 220 6.17 52.77 22.16
CA GLY A 220 5.61 52.33 23.43
C GLY A 220 4.17 52.79 23.71
N ASP A 221 3.46 53.34 22.70
CA ASP A 221 2.06 53.73 22.83
C ASP A 221 1.14 52.53 22.59
N MET A 222 1.09 51.65 23.59
CA MET A 222 0.41 50.36 23.49
C MET A 222 -1.12 50.48 23.33
N LEU A 223 -1.73 51.60 23.75
CA LEU A 223 -3.16 51.82 23.61
C LEU A 223 -3.54 52.14 22.16
N ASN A 224 -2.79 53.04 21.52
CA ASN A 224 -3.01 53.36 20.12
C ASN A 224 -2.58 52.21 19.20
N ALA A 225 -1.51 51.48 19.55
CA ALA A 225 -1.14 50.24 18.84
C ALA A 225 -2.31 49.23 18.83
N ARG A 226 -2.91 48.97 19.98
CA ARG A 226 -4.08 48.07 20.09
C ARG A 226 -5.25 48.54 19.22
N ARG A 227 -5.56 49.84 19.22
CA ARG A 227 -6.63 50.41 18.38
C ARG A 227 -6.35 50.21 16.90
N SER A 228 -5.12 50.47 16.47
CA SER A 228 -4.70 50.29 15.08
C SER A 228 -4.75 48.82 14.65
N TYR A 229 -4.36 47.87 15.51
CA TYR A 229 -4.50 46.43 15.23
C TYR A 229 -5.96 45.98 15.12
N LEU A 230 -6.84 46.47 16.01
CA LEU A 230 -8.27 46.14 15.93
C LEU A 230 -8.91 46.69 14.66
N ALA A 231 -8.53 47.92 14.25
CA ALA A 231 -8.98 48.50 13.00
C ALA A 231 -8.47 47.68 11.79
N PHE A 232 -7.19 47.28 11.79
CA PHE A 232 -6.64 46.37 10.79
C PHE A 232 -7.41 45.05 10.70
N ALA A 233 -7.70 44.43 11.85
CA ALA A 233 -8.43 43.16 11.90
C ALA A 233 -9.85 43.25 11.32
N GLY A 234 -10.44 44.45 11.25
CA GLY A 234 -11.73 44.69 10.62
C GLY A 234 -11.73 44.49 9.10
N PHE A 235 -10.57 44.51 8.45
CA PHE A 235 -10.42 44.29 7.01
C PHE A 235 -10.33 42.80 6.61
N ASP A 236 -10.22 41.89 7.59
CA ASP A 236 -10.19 40.43 7.36
C ASP A 236 -9.06 40.00 6.40
N VAL A 237 -7.92 40.67 6.47
CA VAL A 237 -6.75 40.39 5.63
C VAL A 237 -6.08 39.11 6.13
N ASP A 238 -5.81 38.16 5.24
CA ASP A 238 -5.25 36.85 5.61
C ASP A 238 -3.72 36.81 5.65
N ALA A 239 -3.12 37.69 6.46
CA ALA A 239 -1.68 37.74 6.72
C ALA A 239 -1.40 37.40 8.19
N VAL A 240 -0.43 36.52 8.46
CA VAL A 240 -0.19 35.98 9.81
C VAL A 240 0.55 36.96 10.73
N ASP A 241 1.40 37.82 10.17
CA ASP A 241 2.29 38.69 10.94
C ASP A 241 1.58 39.75 11.80
N PRO A 242 0.52 40.45 11.34
CA PRO A 242 -0.14 41.46 12.16
C PRO A 242 -0.85 40.81 13.35
N TYR A 243 -1.46 39.64 13.15
CA TYR A 243 -2.20 38.96 14.21
C TYR A 243 -1.29 38.30 15.23
N THR A 244 -0.16 37.70 14.83
CA THR A 244 0.81 37.14 15.79
C THR A 244 1.46 38.24 16.65
N ARG A 245 1.77 39.40 16.05
CA ARG A 245 2.22 40.60 16.79
C ARG A 245 1.13 41.12 17.73
N PHE A 246 -0.10 41.26 17.22
CA PHE A 246 -1.23 41.73 18.01
C PHE A 246 -1.54 40.80 19.20
N ALA A 247 -1.50 39.49 19.01
CA ALA A 247 -1.65 38.52 20.10
C ALA A 247 -0.54 38.66 21.14
N THR A 248 0.68 39.00 20.73
CA THR A 248 1.78 39.27 21.65
C THR A 248 1.53 40.53 22.47
N LEU A 249 1.10 41.61 21.84
CA LEU A 249 0.69 42.84 22.53
C LEU A 249 -0.42 42.58 23.55
N LEU A 250 -1.48 41.86 23.15
CA LEU A 250 -2.59 41.52 24.03
C LEU A 250 -2.17 40.64 25.21
N ARG A 251 -1.26 39.68 24.99
CA ARG A 251 -0.72 38.85 26.07
C ARG A 251 0.06 39.67 27.10
N VAL A 252 0.76 40.71 26.66
CA VAL A 252 1.48 41.63 27.55
C VAL A 252 0.50 42.50 28.35
N GLN A 253 -0.59 42.98 27.73
CA GLN A 253 -1.57 43.87 28.37
C GLN A 253 -2.56 43.13 29.28
N ASP A 254 -3.18 42.07 28.77
CA ASP A 254 -4.37 41.43 29.36
C ASP A 254 -4.10 39.96 29.76
N GLY A 255 -2.87 39.48 29.56
CA GLY A 255 -2.53 38.07 29.71
C GLY A 255 -3.12 37.19 28.60
N ARG A 256 -2.86 35.88 28.70
CA ARG A 256 -3.30 34.89 27.70
C ARG A 256 -4.83 34.77 27.60
N ALA A 257 -5.53 34.93 28.73
CA ALA A 257 -6.99 34.88 28.75
C ALA A 257 -7.64 36.04 27.97
N GLY A 258 -7.12 37.27 28.13
CA GLY A 258 -7.62 38.43 27.38
C GLY A 258 -7.31 38.33 25.89
N ALA A 259 -6.10 37.89 25.52
CA ALA A 259 -5.77 37.62 24.12
C ALA A 259 -6.71 36.57 23.50
N ARG A 260 -7.03 35.50 24.23
CA ARG A 260 -7.97 34.46 23.79
C ARG A 260 -9.38 35.02 23.59
N GLU A 261 -9.88 35.87 24.47
CA GLU A 261 -11.21 36.46 24.34
C GLU A 261 -11.32 37.39 23.11
N VAL A 262 -10.33 38.25 22.91
CA VAL A 262 -10.28 39.16 21.75
C VAL A 262 -10.22 38.35 20.45
N PHE A 263 -9.30 37.38 20.36
CA PHE A 263 -9.18 36.55 19.16
C PHE A 263 -10.36 35.60 18.96
N GLY A 264 -11.02 35.14 20.02
CA GLY A 264 -12.26 34.38 19.91
C GLY A 264 -13.40 35.22 19.31
N THR A 265 -13.49 36.49 19.70
CA THR A 265 -14.45 37.44 19.12
C THR A 265 -14.14 37.74 17.65
N LEU A 266 -12.86 37.92 17.31
CA LEU A 266 -12.42 38.15 15.93
C LEU A 266 -12.67 36.90 15.06
N ALA A 267 -12.31 35.72 15.53
CA ALA A 267 -12.52 34.46 14.82
C ALA A 267 -14.02 34.12 14.62
N GLY A 268 -14.90 34.60 15.50
CA GLY A 268 -16.34 34.45 15.33
C GLY A 268 -16.96 35.39 14.28
N LYS A 269 -16.23 36.42 13.84
CA LYS A 269 -16.72 37.44 12.89
C LYS A 269 -15.98 37.45 11.55
N GLY A 270 -14.65 37.24 11.58
CA GLY A 270 -13.77 37.24 10.41
C GLY A 270 -13.70 35.87 9.73
N LYS A 271 -13.28 35.87 8.47
CA LYS A 271 -13.07 34.66 7.65
C LYS A 271 -11.59 34.34 7.46
N ALA A 272 -10.68 35.26 7.77
CA ALA A 272 -9.24 35.08 7.61
C ALA A 272 -8.75 33.88 8.44
N LEU A 273 -8.04 32.96 7.77
CA LEU A 273 -7.49 31.75 8.39
C LEU A 273 -6.41 32.09 9.42
N SER A 274 -5.63 33.14 9.18
CA SER A 274 -4.65 33.70 10.12
C SER A 274 -5.25 34.08 11.47
N ILE A 275 -6.46 34.66 11.50
CA ILE A 275 -7.16 34.98 12.76
C ILE A 275 -7.52 33.69 13.51
N GLN A 276 -8.02 32.68 12.78
CA GLN A 276 -8.38 31.38 13.36
C GLN A 276 -7.15 30.65 13.91
N LEU A 277 -6.05 30.66 13.15
CA LEU A 277 -4.76 30.10 13.54
C LEU A 277 -4.24 30.78 14.81
N VAL A 278 -4.20 32.11 14.83
CA VAL A 278 -3.70 32.85 16.00
C VAL A 278 -4.62 32.65 17.21
N HIS A 279 -5.93 32.53 17.02
CA HIS A 279 -6.85 32.15 18.10
C HIS A 279 -6.49 30.78 18.71
N ALA A 280 -6.19 29.77 17.88
CA ALA A 280 -5.76 28.45 18.34
C ALA A 280 -4.49 28.53 19.20
N LEU A 281 -3.59 29.47 18.92
CA LEU A 281 -2.36 29.70 19.70
C LEU A 281 -2.59 30.31 21.10
N GLN A 282 -3.79 30.82 21.40
CA GLN A 282 -4.08 31.47 22.70
C GLN A 282 -4.50 30.49 23.80
N PHE A 283 -4.55 29.18 23.50
CA PHE A 283 -4.90 28.14 24.48
C PHE A 283 -3.67 27.62 25.23
N ASP A 284 -3.91 26.88 26.32
CA ASP A 284 -2.86 26.25 27.13
C ASP A 284 -2.23 25.07 26.37
N ASP A 285 -1.08 24.57 26.82
CA ASP A 285 -0.17 23.77 25.99
C ASP A 285 -0.81 22.57 25.28
N ALA A 286 -1.45 21.66 26.03
CA ALA A 286 -2.09 20.49 25.44
C ALA A 286 -3.24 20.87 24.48
N GLN A 287 -4.04 21.87 24.84
CA GLN A 287 -5.16 22.34 24.02
C GLN A 287 -4.68 23.06 22.77
N ARG A 288 -3.61 23.83 22.87
CA ARG A 288 -3.02 24.60 21.78
C ARG A 288 -2.44 23.67 20.72
N ILE A 289 -1.68 22.65 21.11
CA ILE A 289 -1.15 21.66 20.17
C ILE A 289 -2.31 20.92 19.48
N SER A 290 -3.32 20.48 20.23
CA SER A 290 -4.52 19.85 19.65
C SER A 290 -5.18 20.75 18.62
N ARG A 291 -5.49 22.01 18.98
CA ARG A 291 -6.16 22.95 18.08
C ARG A 291 -5.31 23.34 16.87
N LEU A 292 -4.00 23.45 17.04
CA LEU A 292 -3.07 23.72 15.95
C LEU A 292 -3.03 22.54 14.97
N ASN A 293 -3.01 21.31 15.47
CA ASN A 293 -3.09 20.11 14.63
C ASN A 293 -4.45 20.01 13.93
N ASP A 294 -5.56 20.32 14.62
CA ASP A 294 -6.90 20.37 14.00
C ASP A 294 -6.96 21.42 12.89
N PHE A 295 -6.36 22.60 13.11
CA PHE A 295 -6.26 23.65 12.10
C PHE A 295 -5.46 23.20 10.88
N ILE A 296 -4.31 22.55 11.08
CA ILE A 296 -3.46 22.03 10.00
C ILE A 296 -4.18 20.91 9.23
N ALA A 297 -4.90 20.04 9.93
CA ALA A 297 -5.70 18.99 9.30
C ALA A 297 -6.81 19.56 8.42
N ALA A 298 -7.44 20.66 8.85
CA ALA A 298 -8.46 21.37 8.07
C ALA A 298 -7.88 22.23 6.93
N ASN A 299 -6.64 22.71 7.07
CA ASN A 299 -6.00 23.65 6.14
C ASN A 299 -4.54 23.23 5.84
N PRO A 300 -4.31 22.11 5.15
CA PRO A 300 -2.96 21.57 4.92
C PRO A 300 -2.07 22.47 4.05
N ASP A 301 -2.66 23.37 3.26
CA ASP A 301 -1.91 24.30 2.40
C ASP A 301 -1.58 25.63 3.10
N TYR A 302 -2.03 25.82 4.35
CA TYR A 302 -1.78 27.05 5.09
C TYR A 302 -0.38 27.05 5.73
N ALA A 303 0.61 27.43 4.92
CA ALA A 303 2.03 27.30 5.25
C ALA A 303 2.46 27.86 6.63
N PRO A 304 2.01 29.06 7.08
CA PRO A 304 2.41 29.59 8.39
C PRO A 304 2.12 28.69 9.59
N ALA A 305 1.12 27.82 9.49
CA ALA A 305 0.76 26.92 10.58
C ALA A 305 1.88 25.92 10.90
N TYR A 306 2.65 25.49 9.89
CA TYR A 306 3.78 24.57 10.08
C TYR A 306 4.94 25.22 10.83
N TYR A 307 5.27 26.49 10.52
CA TYR A 307 6.26 27.22 11.30
C TYR A 307 5.84 27.34 12.76
N LEU A 308 4.58 27.74 13.01
CA LEU A 308 4.04 27.88 14.36
C LEU A 308 3.99 26.53 15.10
N ARG A 309 3.70 25.43 14.40
CA ARG A 309 3.79 24.07 14.96
C ARG A 309 5.20 23.71 15.35
N SER A 310 6.21 24.07 14.55
CA SER A 310 7.60 23.82 14.91
C SER A 310 7.99 24.45 16.25
N LEU A 311 7.45 25.63 16.57
CA LEU A 311 7.76 26.33 17.82
C LEU A 311 7.24 25.56 19.04
N GLU A 312 6.13 24.83 18.91
CA GLU A 312 5.57 24.03 20.00
C GLU A 312 6.48 22.86 20.40
N PHE A 313 7.35 22.42 19.49
CA PHE A 313 8.31 21.35 19.71
C PHE A 313 9.75 21.84 19.89
N SER A 314 9.99 23.16 19.87
CA SER A 314 11.33 23.75 20.00
C SER A 314 11.89 23.62 21.41
N GLU A 315 13.22 23.57 21.53
CA GLU A 315 13.91 23.59 22.83
C GLU A 315 13.57 24.86 23.63
N ASP A 316 13.47 26.02 22.96
CA ASP A 316 13.05 27.28 23.60
C ASP A 316 11.69 27.18 24.28
N ARG A 317 10.78 26.36 23.73
CA ARG A 317 9.44 26.14 24.29
C ARG A 317 9.40 25.09 25.37
N LEU A 318 10.18 24.01 25.21
CA LEU A 318 10.09 22.81 26.05
C LEU A 318 11.16 22.76 27.14
N GLY A 319 12.22 23.55 27.02
CA GLY A 319 13.44 23.49 27.83
C GLY A 319 14.33 22.29 27.50
N THR A 320 13.73 21.12 27.29
CA THR A 320 14.43 19.91 26.84
C THR A 320 13.55 19.13 25.87
N GLN A 321 14.12 18.74 24.74
CA GLN A 321 13.43 18.00 23.70
C GLN A 321 13.73 16.50 23.80
N SER A 322 12.69 15.67 23.69
CA SER A 322 12.87 14.26 23.34
C SER A 322 13.19 14.11 21.86
N LEU A 323 13.61 12.92 21.46
CA LEU A 323 13.78 12.58 20.06
C LEU A 323 12.49 12.73 19.25
N ALA A 324 11.34 12.40 19.85
CA ALA A 324 10.03 12.60 19.23
C ALA A 324 9.72 14.09 19.01
N ASP A 325 10.03 14.95 19.98
CA ASP A 325 9.90 16.40 19.83
C ASP A 325 10.78 16.92 18.68
N LYS A 326 12.05 16.52 18.65
CA LYS A 326 13.01 16.91 17.59
C LYS A 326 12.53 16.52 16.20
N ARG A 327 11.94 15.33 16.04
CA ARG A 327 11.34 14.89 14.78
C ARG A 327 10.12 15.73 14.42
N ALA A 328 9.21 15.93 15.35
CA ALA A 328 8.00 16.73 15.10
C ALA A 328 8.34 18.18 14.73
N GLU A 329 9.39 18.76 15.33
CA GLU A 329 9.95 20.04 14.94
C GLU A 329 10.54 20.00 13.53
N ALA A 330 11.41 19.03 13.23
CA ALA A 330 12.05 18.90 11.92
C ALA A 330 11.03 18.71 10.78
N GLU A 331 10.03 17.84 10.96
CA GLU A 331 8.94 17.63 10.00
C GLU A 331 8.16 18.92 9.74
N ALA A 332 7.87 19.69 10.79
CA ALA A 332 7.14 20.95 10.66
C ALA A 332 7.99 22.01 9.93
N LEU A 333 9.29 22.09 10.23
CA LEU A 333 10.21 23.01 9.57
C LEU A 333 10.44 22.65 8.09
N GLU A 334 10.64 21.37 7.79
CA GLU A 334 10.80 20.88 6.41
C GLU A 334 9.52 21.17 5.60
N LYS A 335 8.36 20.90 6.18
CA LYS A 335 7.08 21.22 5.54
C LYS A 335 6.90 22.72 5.33
N PHE A 336 7.24 23.57 6.29
CA PHE A 336 7.21 25.02 6.12
C PHE A 336 8.14 25.50 4.99
N LEU A 337 9.39 25.04 4.99
CA LEU A 337 10.40 25.40 3.98
C LEU A 337 10.05 24.89 2.59
N SER A 338 9.26 23.80 2.48
CA SER A 338 8.77 23.32 1.18
C SER A 338 7.89 24.32 0.44
N TYR A 339 7.27 25.29 1.13
CA TYR A 339 6.46 26.36 0.52
C TYR A 339 7.29 27.57 0.09
N GLU A 340 8.61 27.59 0.34
CA GLU A 340 9.49 28.69 -0.09
C GLU A 340 9.61 28.79 -1.62
N SER A 341 9.50 27.65 -2.32
CA SER A 341 9.59 27.62 -3.79
C SER A 341 8.55 28.55 -4.43
N ASP A 342 8.97 29.28 -5.46
CA ASP A 342 8.13 30.17 -6.27
C ASP A 342 7.36 31.26 -5.49
N GLY A 343 7.80 31.59 -4.27
CA GLY A 343 7.20 32.65 -3.46
C GLY A 343 5.90 32.26 -2.76
N GLY A 344 5.64 30.96 -2.58
CA GLY A 344 4.41 30.45 -1.95
C GLY A 344 4.14 30.96 -0.52
N LEU A 345 5.15 31.51 0.16
CA LEU A 345 5.00 32.11 1.48
C LEU A 345 4.61 33.60 1.45
N LEU A 346 4.90 34.32 0.37
CA LEU A 346 4.68 35.78 0.28
C LEU A 346 3.23 36.21 0.57
N PRO A 347 2.18 35.49 0.09
CA PRO A 347 0.79 35.88 0.31
C PRO A 347 0.35 35.89 1.78
N PHE A 348 1.12 35.28 2.69
CA PHE A 348 0.76 35.19 4.11
C PHE A 348 1.42 36.26 4.97
N PHE A 349 2.24 37.15 4.40
CA PHE A 349 3.01 38.15 5.14
C PHE A 349 2.89 39.55 4.53
N ILE A 350 2.62 40.55 5.37
CA ILE A 350 2.71 41.97 5.02
C ILE A 350 4.12 42.48 5.29
N ASP A 351 4.68 42.18 6.47
CA ASP A 351 6.04 42.49 6.86
C ASP A 351 7.03 41.42 6.32
N GLN A 352 7.63 41.70 5.16
CA GLN A 352 8.59 40.81 4.52
C GLN A 352 9.86 40.56 5.36
N THR A 353 10.17 41.45 6.31
CA THR A 353 11.30 41.23 7.22
C THR A 353 11.01 40.11 8.21
N GLN A 354 9.76 39.96 8.65
CA GLN A 354 9.35 38.87 9.52
C GLN A 354 9.37 37.52 8.79
N LEU A 355 8.96 37.48 7.51
CA LEU A 355 9.09 36.26 6.71
C LEU A 355 10.57 35.83 6.59
N ALA A 356 11.48 36.77 6.33
CA ALA A 356 12.91 36.49 6.26
C ALA A 356 13.46 35.94 7.60
N GLU A 357 13.02 36.49 8.74
CA GLU A 357 13.37 35.97 10.07
C GLU A 357 12.86 34.54 10.28
N TRP A 358 11.63 34.22 9.86
CA TRP A 358 11.06 32.87 9.97
C TRP A 358 11.83 31.87 9.11
N LEU A 359 12.22 32.26 7.89
CA LEU A 359 13.02 31.42 6.98
C LEU A 359 14.42 31.15 7.54
N ASP A 360 15.13 32.18 8.00
CA ASP A 360 16.48 32.02 8.60
C ASP A 360 16.42 31.15 9.86
N SER A 361 15.48 31.43 10.76
CA SER A 361 15.25 30.64 11.97
C SER A 361 14.96 29.18 11.63
N SER A 362 14.11 28.93 10.64
CA SER A 362 13.75 27.58 10.21
C SER A 362 14.95 26.81 9.69
N ARG A 363 15.77 27.42 8.83
CA ARG A 363 16.97 26.79 8.27
C ARG A 363 18.01 26.49 9.36
N ARG A 364 18.26 27.45 10.26
CA ARG A 364 19.21 27.25 11.37
C ARG A 364 18.75 26.15 12.32
N ARG A 365 17.48 26.14 12.72
CA ARG A 365 16.91 25.11 13.60
C ARG A 365 16.91 23.74 12.93
N LEU A 366 16.49 23.64 11.67
CA LEU A 366 16.52 22.38 10.94
C LEU A 366 17.95 21.83 10.79
N ALA A 367 18.93 22.69 10.50
CA ALA A 367 20.34 22.29 10.46
C ALA A 367 20.86 21.80 11.83
N ALA A 368 20.43 22.41 12.92
CA ALA A 368 20.79 21.99 14.28
C ALA A 368 20.17 20.63 14.68
N LEU A 369 18.99 20.31 14.16
CA LEU A 369 18.33 19.01 14.37
C LEU A 369 19.03 17.86 13.61
N GLY A 370 19.84 18.18 12.59
CA GLY A 370 20.65 17.22 11.86
C GLY A 370 19.81 16.12 11.21
N ASN A 371 20.26 14.87 11.33
CA ASN A 371 19.62 13.72 10.68
C ASN A 371 18.48 13.10 11.51
N VAL A 372 17.82 13.85 12.41
CA VAL A 372 16.79 13.32 13.33
C VAL A 372 15.63 12.57 12.62
N LEU A 373 15.40 12.91 11.35
CA LEU A 373 14.39 12.30 10.48
C LEU A 373 14.77 10.90 9.97
N ASP A 374 16.03 10.46 10.09
CA ASP A 374 16.42 9.09 9.73
C ASP A 374 16.12 8.15 10.91
N PRO A 375 15.05 7.34 10.86
CA PRO A 375 14.67 6.48 11.98
C PRO A 375 15.73 5.41 12.29
N ALA A 376 16.56 5.00 11.32
CA ALA A 376 17.55 3.93 11.52
C ALA A 376 18.71 4.37 12.42
N LEU A 377 19.04 5.66 12.43
CA LEU A 377 20.11 6.20 13.27
C LEU A 377 19.74 6.26 14.76
N PHE A 378 18.45 6.18 15.07
CA PHE A 378 17.96 6.34 16.45
C PHE A 378 17.18 5.12 16.95
N ALA A 379 17.48 3.94 16.43
CA ALA A 379 17.05 2.70 17.07
C ALA A 379 18.00 2.36 18.24
N PRO A 380 17.49 1.87 19.38
CA PRO A 380 18.35 1.37 20.44
C PRO A 380 19.15 0.16 19.97
N LYS A 381 20.35 -0.01 20.52
CA LYS A 381 21.27 -1.10 20.17
C LYS A 381 21.58 -1.95 21.40
N LEU A 382 21.74 -3.25 21.17
CA LEU A 382 22.19 -4.19 22.18
C LEU A 382 23.65 -4.56 21.92
N VAL A 383 24.46 -4.53 22.97
CA VAL A 383 25.85 -4.97 22.97
C VAL A 383 25.95 -6.15 23.94
N PRO A 384 25.65 -7.38 23.46
CA PRO A 384 25.81 -8.58 24.26
C PRO A 384 27.28 -8.94 24.44
N GLN A 385 27.67 -9.26 25.67
CA GLN A 385 29.00 -9.74 26.01
C GLN A 385 28.90 -10.98 26.90
N ARG A 386 29.74 -11.98 26.61
CA ARG A 386 29.79 -13.21 27.41
C ARG A 386 30.41 -12.91 28.77
N SER A 387 29.75 -13.34 29.85
CA SER A 387 30.22 -13.21 31.23
C SER A 387 30.13 -14.54 31.98
N ASN A 388 30.66 -14.59 33.21
CA ASN A 388 30.52 -15.75 34.09
C ASN A 388 29.09 -15.94 34.64
N GLN A 389 28.19 -14.97 34.47
CA GLN A 389 26.81 -15.00 34.97
C GLN A 389 25.76 -15.18 33.86
N GLY A 390 26.18 -15.33 32.61
CA GLY A 390 25.28 -15.26 31.47
C GLY A 390 25.83 -14.36 30.36
N TRP A 391 24.94 -14.01 29.44
CA TRP A 391 25.13 -12.88 28.54
C TRP A 391 24.77 -11.59 29.26
N MET A 392 25.77 -10.74 29.50
CA MET A 392 25.54 -9.37 29.93
C MET A 392 25.19 -8.54 28.69
N VAL A 393 23.98 -8.03 28.63
CA VAL A 393 23.51 -7.23 27.50
C VAL A 393 23.50 -5.77 27.91
N THR A 394 24.37 -4.97 27.29
CA THR A 394 24.37 -3.51 27.47
C THR A 394 23.47 -2.86 26.42
N ILE A 395 22.67 -1.90 26.85
CA ILE A 395 21.71 -1.16 26.03
C ILE A 395 22.29 0.22 25.74
N THR A 396 22.40 0.55 24.45
CA THR A 396 22.71 1.90 23.99
C THR A 396 21.44 2.54 23.46
N LEU A 397 21.00 3.62 24.11
CA LEU A 397 19.83 4.38 23.70
C LEU A 397 20.23 5.59 22.84
N PRO A 398 19.35 6.03 21.91
CA PRO A 398 19.59 7.21 21.07
C PRO A 398 19.42 8.54 21.81
N GLU A 399 18.82 8.51 23.00
CA GLU A 399 18.56 9.65 23.88
C GLU A 399 18.57 9.21 25.34
N SER A 400 18.61 10.19 26.27
CA SER A 400 18.47 9.92 27.70
C SER A 400 17.08 9.38 28.04
N ALA A 401 17.03 8.37 28.92
CA ALA A 401 15.78 7.76 29.38
C ALA A 401 15.62 7.88 30.89
N SER A 402 14.37 7.87 31.37
CA SER A 402 14.01 7.80 32.78
C SER A 402 13.66 6.40 33.27
N SER A 403 13.36 5.46 32.37
CA SER A 403 13.23 4.03 32.68
C SER A 403 13.51 3.20 31.44
N ILE A 404 13.91 1.94 31.64
CA ILE A 404 14.19 0.99 30.57
C ILE A 404 13.61 -0.35 30.97
N SER A 405 12.85 -0.96 30.07
CA SER A 405 12.27 -2.28 30.28
C SER A 405 12.46 -3.16 29.06
N TRP A 406 12.56 -4.46 29.29
CA TRP A 406 12.91 -5.42 28.25
C TRP A 406 12.19 -6.75 28.46
N ARG A 407 12.17 -7.58 27.43
CA ARG A 407 11.75 -8.99 27.50
C ARG A 407 12.40 -9.82 26.40
N LEU A 408 12.41 -11.14 26.59
CA LEU A 408 12.72 -12.10 25.54
C LEU A 408 11.46 -12.43 24.74
N GLY A 409 11.59 -12.41 23.42
CA GLY A 409 10.50 -12.63 22.48
C GLY A 409 9.49 -11.49 22.44
N ASN A 410 8.38 -11.74 21.75
CA ASN A 410 7.39 -10.71 21.39
C ASN A 410 6.11 -10.80 22.24
N GLU A 411 6.08 -11.65 23.26
CA GLU A 411 4.91 -11.89 24.12
C GLU A 411 5.29 -11.83 25.61
N GLY A 412 4.28 -11.59 26.45
CA GLY A 412 4.47 -11.50 27.91
C GLY A 412 4.86 -10.10 28.43
N PRO A 413 4.95 -9.95 29.76
CA PRO A 413 5.21 -8.67 30.40
C PRO A 413 6.67 -8.22 30.24
N PHE A 414 6.88 -6.90 30.23
CA PHE A 414 8.22 -6.31 30.27
C PHE A 414 8.78 -6.35 31.69
N THR A 415 10.08 -6.56 31.78
CA THR A 415 10.86 -6.51 33.03
C THR A 415 11.67 -5.22 33.06
N GLU A 416 11.53 -4.43 34.12
CA GLU A 416 12.35 -3.22 34.33
C GLU A 416 13.81 -3.58 34.61
N THR A 417 14.76 -2.83 34.06
CA THR A 417 16.20 -3.02 34.36
C THR A 417 16.60 -2.46 35.73
N GLY A 418 15.74 -1.62 36.32
CA GLY A 418 15.99 -0.93 37.58
C GLY A 418 16.88 0.30 37.42
N PHE A 419 17.47 0.76 38.52
CA PHE A 419 18.29 1.97 38.57
C PHE A 419 19.68 1.68 39.14
N LEU A 420 20.67 2.42 38.67
CA LEU A 420 22.00 2.46 39.26
C LEU A 420 22.01 3.33 40.52
N ALA A 421 23.04 3.18 41.35
CA ALA A 421 23.18 3.91 42.61
C ALA A 421 23.59 5.38 42.47
N TYR A 422 23.56 5.93 41.24
CA TYR A 422 23.93 7.31 40.95
C TYR A 422 22.91 7.96 40.01
N ASN A 423 22.90 9.29 40.02
CA ASN A 423 21.99 10.07 39.18
C ASN A 423 22.59 10.27 37.79
N ASP A 424 21.73 10.26 36.79
CA ASP A 424 22.05 10.66 35.44
C ASP A 424 22.34 12.17 35.41
N GLN A 425 23.44 12.56 34.77
CA GLN A 425 23.93 13.94 34.80
C GLN A 425 23.09 14.90 33.95
N THR A 426 22.38 14.40 32.93
CA THR A 426 21.56 15.25 32.05
C THR A 426 20.19 15.51 32.68
N THR A 427 19.62 14.52 33.34
CA THR A 427 18.28 14.59 33.94
C THR A 427 18.28 14.94 35.43
N GLY A 428 19.39 14.70 36.14
CA GLY A 428 19.48 14.82 37.59
C GLY A 428 18.69 13.77 38.39
N LYS A 429 18.05 12.80 37.70
CA LYS A 429 17.23 11.73 38.28
C LYS A 429 18.04 10.44 38.43
N PRO A 430 17.59 9.43 39.20
CA PRO A 430 18.25 8.13 39.26
C PRO A 430 18.50 7.56 37.86
N MET A 431 19.73 7.15 37.56
CA MET A 431 20.07 6.65 36.22
C MET A 431 19.48 5.26 36.00
N PRO A 432 18.67 5.02 34.95
CA PRO A 432 18.21 3.68 34.62
C PRO A 432 19.41 2.77 34.35
N ASN A 433 19.33 1.53 34.81
CA ASN A 433 20.36 0.54 34.55
C ASN A 433 20.35 0.18 33.05
N PRO A 434 21.41 0.51 32.28
CA PRO A 434 21.45 0.25 30.85
C PRO A 434 21.89 -1.19 30.57
N SER A 435 21.66 -2.12 31.49
CA SER A 435 22.10 -3.50 31.34
C SER A 435 21.13 -4.49 31.97
N PHE A 436 21.08 -5.67 31.38
CA PHE A 436 20.41 -6.84 31.93
C PHE A 436 21.22 -8.10 31.60
N VAL A 437 20.90 -9.21 32.27
CA VAL A 437 21.57 -10.49 32.06
C VAL A 437 20.57 -11.51 31.57
N VAL A 438 20.96 -12.28 30.55
CA VAL A 438 20.20 -13.47 30.10
C VAL A 438 21.04 -14.73 30.26
N PRO A 439 20.43 -15.90 30.50
CA PRO A 439 21.14 -17.17 30.63
C PRO A 439 22.05 -17.50 29.45
N ASN A 440 23.10 -18.29 29.69
CA ASN A 440 24.08 -18.66 28.67
C ASN A 440 23.50 -19.52 27.54
N ASP A 441 22.47 -20.30 27.84
CA ASP A 441 21.72 -21.19 26.96
C ASP A 441 20.55 -20.49 26.23
N THR A 442 20.45 -19.16 26.33
CA THR A 442 19.44 -18.38 25.62
C THR A 442 19.60 -18.58 24.11
N PRO A 443 18.61 -19.16 23.42
CA PRO A 443 18.71 -19.41 21.99
C PRO A 443 18.64 -18.10 21.20
N ALA A 444 19.02 -18.17 19.94
CA ALA A 444 18.86 -17.06 19.03
C ALA A 444 17.37 -16.65 18.95
N GLY A 445 17.07 -15.39 19.23
CA GLY A 445 15.70 -14.88 19.23
C GLY A 445 15.63 -13.36 19.12
N THR A 446 14.53 -12.81 19.63
CA THR A 446 14.27 -11.38 19.69
C THR A 446 14.31 -10.91 21.13
N VAL A 447 14.86 -9.72 21.36
CA VAL A 447 14.74 -8.95 22.60
C VAL A 447 13.88 -7.75 22.28
N SER A 448 12.71 -7.63 22.90
CA SER A 448 11.92 -6.39 22.82
C SER A 448 12.39 -5.43 23.89
N LEU A 449 12.63 -4.17 23.53
CA LEU A 449 13.02 -3.09 24.43
C LEU A 449 11.98 -1.97 24.44
N LYS A 450 11.70 -1.40 25.60
CA LYS A 450 11.00 -0.14 25.77
C LYS A 450 11.81 0.79 26.65
N TYR A 451 11.64 2.08 26.45
CA TYR A 451 12.18 3.07 27.38
C TYR A 451 11.23 4.25 27.51
N THR A 452 11.28 4.92 28.64
CA THR A 452 10.57 6.20 28.84
C THR A 452 11.57 7.33 28.65
N ASP A 453 11.27 8.29 27.79
CA ASP A 453 12.14 9.44 27.57
C ASP A 453 12.10 10.45 28.74
N VAL A 454 12.90 11.50 28.65
CA VAL A 454 12.96 12.57 29.66
C VAL A 454 11.64 13.35 29.83
N ARG A 455 10.75 13.28 28.83
CA ARG A 455 9.41 13.89 28.80
C ARG A 455 8.34 12.97 29.39
N GLY A 456 8.66 11.73 29.73
CA GLY A 456 7.71 10.75 30.25
C GLY A 456 6.96 9.98 29.16
N GLN A 457 7.38 10.08 27.89
CA GLN A 457 6.77 9.33 26.80
C GLN A 457 7.42 7.96 26.66
N GLU A 458 6.59 6.92 26.51
CA GLU A 458 7.05 5.56 26.25
C GLU A 458 7.43 5.42 24.77
N ASN A 459 8.64 4.91 24.53
CA ASN A 459 9.19 4.63 23.21
C ASN A 459 9.39 3.12 23.06
N GLY A 460 8.99 2.59 21.91
CA GLY A 460 9.01 1.17 21.59
C GLY A 460 7.63 0.51 21.65
N PRO A 461 7.54 -0.83 21.63
CA PRO A 461 8.66 -1.76 21.73
C PRO A 461 9.56 -1.80 20.48
N PHE A 462 10.87 -1.90 20.70
CA PHE A 462 11.87 -2.13 19.67
C PHE A 462 12.29 -3.59 19.70
N ASP A 463 12.00 -4.32 18.62
CA ASP A 463 12.34 -5.72 18.48
C ASP A 463 13.73 -5.88 17.87
N ILE A 464 14.70 -6.29 18.69
CA ILE A 464 16.12 -6.39 18.32
C ILE A 464 16.52 -7.86 18.30
N ARG A 465 17.13 -8.30 17.19
CA ARG A 465 17.63 -9.67 17.06
C ARG A 465 18.81 -9.90 18.01
N PHE A 466 18.73 -10.95 18.83
CA PHE A 466 19.82 -11.45 19.67
C PHE A 466 20.29 -12.82 19.17
N ASP A 467 21.48 -12.87 18.58
CA ASP A 467 22.11 -14.09 18.12
C ASP A 467 23.37 -14.39 18.97
N PRO A 468 23.37 -15.42 19.82
CA PRO A 468 24.47 -15.69 20.73
C PRO A 468 25.78 -16.05 20.02
N ASP A 469 25.71 -16.78 18.89
CA ASP A 469 26.90 -17.19 18.15
C ASP A 469 27.54 -15.98 17.44
N ALA A 470 26.71 -15.17 16.77
CA ALA A 470 27.19 -13.95 16.15
C ALA A 470 27.72 -12.94 17.18
N ALA A 471 27.03 -12.81 18.32
CA ALA A 471 27.46 -11.98 19.44
C ALA A 471 28.81 -12.42 20.02
N LEU A 472 29.02 -13.73 20.16
CA LEU A 472 30.29 -14.29 20.66
C LEU A 472 31.43 -13.98 19.69
N ALA A 473 31.20 -14.20 18.40
CA ALA A 473 32.20 -13.95 17.37
C ALA A 473 32.59 -12.48 17.29
N GLU A 474 31.60 -11.57 17.30
CA GLU A 474 31.81 -10.11 17.27
C GLU A 474 32.50 -9.62 18.55
N GLY A 475 32.09 -10.09 19.72
CA GLY A 475 32.75 -9.75 20.99
C GLY A 475 34.21 -10.18 21.02
N ASN A 476 34.51 -11.39 20.55
CA ASN A 476 35.88 -11.88 20.46
C ASN A 476 36.72 -11.08 19.45
N LYS A 477 36.15 -10.74 18.29
CA LYS A 477 36.79 -9.88 17.29
C LYS A 477 37.16 -8.51 17.89
N GLN A 478 36.24 -7.86 18.61
CA GLN A 478 36.51 -6.56 19.24
C GLN A 478 37.67 -6.62 20.24
N VAL A 479 37.72 -7.66 21.08
CA VAL A 479 38.82 -7.86 22.02
C VAL A 479 40.14 -8.10 21.29
N LEU A 480 40.14 -8.91 20.22
CA LEU A 480 41.31 -9.14 19.39
C LEU A 480 41.81 -7.85 18.75
N ASP A 481 40.94 -7.05 18.15
CA ASP A 481 41.31 -5.78 17.51
C ASP A 481 41.83 -4.76 18.51
N GLN A 482 41.16 -4.61 19.66
CA GLN A 482 41.54 -3.65 20.70
C GLN A 482 42.89 -4.00 21.33
N PHE A 483 43.13 -5.28 21.60
CA PHE A 483 44.32 -5.77 22.29
C PHE A 483 45.27 -6.52 21.36
N TRP A 484 45.42 -6.03 20.11
CA TRP A 484 46.22 -6.69 19.08
C TRP A 484 47.70 -6.87 19.48
N THR A 485 48.23 -6.01 20.34
CA THR A 485 49.60 -6.10 20.85
C THR A 485 49.87 -7.36 21.67
N SER A 486 48.80 -8.01 22.16
CA SER A 486 48.88 -9.23 22.96
C SER A 486 48.70 -10.51 22.12
N TRP A 487 48.48 -10.40 20.81
CA TRP A 487 48.30 -11.56 19.94
C TRP A 487 49.52 -12.48 19.97
N ILE A 488 50.70 -11.89 19.90
CA ILE A 488 51.98 -12.62 19.86
C ILE A 488 52.90 -12.08 20.95
N ALA A 489 53.47 -12.99 21.74
CA ALA A 489 54.55 -12.68 22.67
C ALA A 489 55.76 -13.57 22.39
N PHE A 490 56.93 -12.95 22.21
CA PHE A 490 58.19 -13.68 22.20
C PHE A 490 58.65 -13.96 23.63
N ASP A 491 59.25 -15.13 23.87
CA ASP A 491 59.84 -15.49 25.16
C ASP A 491 60.87 -14.44 25.62
N ALA A 492 60.58 -13.80 26.76
CA ALA A 492 61.43 -12.78 27.38
C ALA A 492 62.78 -13.33 27.88
N SER A 493 62.90 -14.64 28.10
CA SER A 493 64.15 -15.25 28.59
C SER A 493 65.21 -15.43 27.50
N GLY A 494 64.87 -15.20 26.22
CA GLY A 494 65.78 -15.27 25.06
C GLY A 494 66.31 -16.67 24.72
N ASN A 495 66.23 -17.62 25.65
CA ASN A 495 66.93 -18.90 25.60
C ASN A 495 66.12 -20.03 24.96
N THR A 496 64.79 -19.98 25.00
CA THR A 496 63.96 -21.10 24.50
C THR A 496 63.50 -20.91 23.06
N GLY A 497 63.40 -19.66 22.59
CA GLY A 497 62.92 -19.33 21.26
C GLY A 497 61.45 -19.66 21.08
N LEU A 498 60.60 -19.41 22.08
CA LEU A 498 59.17 -19.65 22.00
C LEU A 498 58.41 -18.40 21.55
N VAL A 499 57.37 -18.63 20.77
CA VAL A 499 56.37 -17.64 20.37
C VAL A 499 55.04 -18.08 20.95
N TYR A 500 54.46 -17.27 21.81
CA TYR A 500 53.17 -17.50 22.46
C TYR A 500 52.07 -16.75 21.72
N PHE A 501 50.91 -17.40 21.58
CA PHE A 501 49.72 -16.83 20.95
C PHE A 501 48.44 -17.17 21.74
N THR A 502 48.60 -17.36 23.05
CA THR A 502 47.55 -17.73 24.03
C THR A 502 46.29 -16.90 23.90
N GLN A 503 46.40 -15.58 23.75
CA GLN A 503 45.24 -14.72 23.60
C GLN A 503 44.42 -15.09 22.36
N MET A 504 45.07 -15.35 21.21
CA MET A 504 44.35 -15.69 19.98
C MET A 504 43.55 -16.99 20.15
N VAL A 505 44.06 -17.94 20.94
CA VAL A 505 43.38 -19.20 21.25
C VAL A 505 42.19 -18.97 22.19
N SER A 506 42.35 -18.11 23.20
CA SER A 506 41.26 -17.75 24.12
C SER A 506 40.12 -17.02 23.39
N TYR A 507 40.38 -16.25 22.34
CA TYR A 507 39.34 -15.52 21.59
C TYR A 507 39.04 -16.15 20.21
N ARG A 508 39.38 -17.42 20.01
CA ARG A 508 39.32 -18.12 18.71
C ARG A 508 37.94 -18.14 18.04
N CYS A 509 36.85 -18.01 18.80
CA CYS A 509 35.50 -17.97 18.21
C CYS A 509 35.24 -16.76 17.29
N GLY A 510 36.05 -15.70 17.39
CA GLY A 510 36.02 -14.59 16.43
C GLY A 510 36.90 -14.79 15.19
N ILE A 511 37.69 -15.87 15.13
CA ILE A 511 38.75 -16.08 14.14
C ILE A 511 38.33 -17.17 13.15
N LYS A 512 38.42 -16.85 11.86
CA LYS A 512 38.31 -17.84 10.78
C LYS A 512 39.67 -18.42 10.42
N GLU A 513 40.68 -17.58 10.31
CA GLU A 513 42.03 -17.99 9.95
C GLU A 513 43.06 -16.97 10.46
N VAL A 514 44.26 -17.44 10.82
CA VAL A 514 45.40 -16.57 11.10
C VAL A 514 46.54 -16.92 10.16
N ARG A 515 47.00 -15.93 9.40
CA ARG A 515 48.16 -16.03 8.53
C ARG A 515 49.34 -15.29 9.14
N TYR A 516 50.54 -15.84 9.00
CA TYR A 516 51.75 -15.23 9.53
C TYR A 516 52.99 -15.49 8.67
N SER A 517 54.01 -14.68 8.87
CA SER A 517 55.35 -14.87 8.33
C SER A 517 56.41 -14.50 9.37
N LEU A 518 57.57 -15.15 9.30
CA LEU A 518 58.71 -14.86 10.17
C LEU A 518 59.73 -14.05 9.36
N ASN A 519 60.24 -12.95 9.92
CA ASN A 519 61.21 -12.06 9.26
C ASN A 519 60.75 -11.51 7.89
N GLY A 520 59.48 -11.17 7.73
CA GLY A 520 58.92 -10.61 6.50
C GLY A 520 57.39 -10.56 6.52
N ASP A 521 56.79 -10.16 5.38
CA ASP A 521 55.35 -9.84 5.28
C ASP A 521 54.60 -10.70 4.24
N ALA A 522 55.15 -11.87 3.90
CA ALA A 522 54.56 -12.75 2.89
C ALA A 522 53.26 -13.45 3.37
N LEU A 523 53.05 -13.55 4.69
CA LEU A 523 51.88 -14.22 5.30
C LEU A 523 51.64 -15.65 4.76
N ASP A 524 52.73 -16.38 4.51
CA ASP A 524 52.78 -17.67 3.83
C ASP A 524 52.42 -18.87 4.72
N LYS A 525 52.40 -18.68 6.04
CA LYS A 525 52.10 -19.72 7.02
C LYS A 525 50.72 -19.50 7.64
N ALA A 526 50.07 -20.59 8.04
CA ALA A 526 48.83 -20.56 8.81
C ALA A 526 49.10 -21.01 10.25
N LEU A 527 48.48 -20.35 11.22
CA LEU A 527 48.48 -20.77 12.61
C LEU A 527 47.34 -21.78 12.80
N ASP A 528 47.67 -22.97 13.27
CA ASP A 528 46.69 -24.04 13.50
C ASP A 528 45.97 -23.80 14.84
N LEU A 529 44.79 -23.20 14.80
CA LEU A 529 43.98 -22.91 15.99
C LEU A 529 42.95 -24.04 16.22
N PRO A 530 42.64 -24.39 17.48
CA PRO A 530 41.59 -25.37 17.76
C PRO A 530 40.21 -24.81 17.36
N PRO A 531 39.21 -25.67 17.16
CA PRO A 531 37.85 -25.21 16.86
C PRO A 531 37.29 -24.36 18.01
N CYS A 532 36.39 -23.44 17.67
CA CYS A 532 35.61 -22.69 18.66
C CYS A 532 34.77 -23.66 19.50
N ASP A 533 34.75 -23.41 20.81
CA ASP A 533 33.82 -24.02 21.75
C ASP A 533 32.90 -22.91 22.28
N ALA A 534 31.61 -22.94 21.94
CA ALA A 534 30.69 -21.87 22.34
C ALA A 534 30.29 -21.94 23.83
N GLU A 535 30.40 -23.12 24.45
CA GLU A 535 30.10 -23.31 25.88
C GLU A 535 31.25 -22.77 26.74
N GLU A 536 32.48 -23.12 26.36
CA GLU A 536 33.71 -22.69 27.03
C GLU A 536 34.65 -21.88 26.09
N PRO A 537 34.22 -20.70 25.62
CA PRO A 537 34.92 -19.97 24.55
C PRO A 537 36.33 -19.53 24.90
N TYR A 538 36.60 -19.27 26.18
CA TYR A 538 37.88 -18.77 26.66
C TYR A 538 38.82 -19.88 27.19
N ALA A 539 38.32 -21.11 27.33
CA ALA A 539 39.12 -22.23 27.77
C ALA A 539 40.08 -22.67 26.65
N ILE A 540 41.32 -22.97 27.02
CA ILE A 540 42.31 -23.55 26.11
C ILE A 540 42.17 -25.08 26.25
N PRO A 541 42.00 -25.83 25.14
CA PRO A 541 41.94 -27.28 25.20
C PRO A 541 43.18 -27.88 25.88
N ASN A 542 42.97 -28.88 26.73
CA ASN A 542 44.05 -29.47 27.56
C ASN A 542 45.19 -30.08 26.72
N ASP A 543 44.91 -30.50 25.49
CA ASP A 543 45.84 -31.10 24.55
C ASP A 543 46.46 -30.08 23.59
N TYR A 544 46.13 -28.79 23.72
CA TYR A 544 46.59 -27.74 22.83
C TYR A 544 47.70 -26.89 23.48
N MET A 545 48.81 -26.71 22.77
CA MET A 545 49.92 -25.86 23.20
C MET A 545 49.85 -24.52 22.46
N PRO A 546 49.52 -23.39 23.13
CA PRO A 546 49.38 -22.08 22.51
C PRO A 546 50.73 -21.39 22.26
N TYR A 547 51.73 -22.17 21.87
CA TYR A 547 53.06 -21.71 21.53
C TYR A 547 53.77 -22.67 20.58
N PHE A 548 54.71 -22.15 19.81
CA PHE A 548 55.64 -22.97 19.02
C PHE A 548 57.07 -22.43 19.13
N LYS A 549 58.04 -23.26 18.77
CA LYS A 549 59.46 -22.92 18.80
C LYS A 549 59.92 -22.33 17.47
N VAL A 550 60.66 -21.24 17.54
CA VAL A 550 61.35 -20.59 16.43
C VAL A 550 62.87 -20.71 16.56
N VAL A 551 63.55 -20.63 15.41
CA VAL A 551 65.02 -20.60 15.32
C VAL A 551 65.57 -19.23 15.78
N LYS A 552 66.87 -19.18 16.10
CA LYS A 552 67.51 -18.01 16.75
C LYS A 552 67.54 -16.76 15.86
N ASP A 553 67.52 -16.93 14.55
CA ASP A 553 67.54 -15.88 13.53
C ASP A 553 66.17 -15.21 13.30
N VAL A 554 65.10 -15.71 13.93
CA VAL A 554 63.80 -15.01 13.94
C VAL A 554 63.87 -13.79 14.85
N ILE A 555 63.70 -12.61 14.25
CA ILE A 555 63.70 -11.28 14.89
C ILE A 555 62.33 -10.60 14.84
N SER A 556 61.43 -11.04 13.96
CA SER A 556 60.07 -10.52 13.87
C SER A 556 59.07 -11.55 13.37
N MET A 557 57.80 -11.28 13.64
CA MET A 557 56.66 -12.02 13.12
C MET A 557 55.60 -11.02 12.65
N SER A 558 55.13 -11.19 11.42
CA SER A 558 54.01 -10.44 10.87
C SER A 558 52.78 -11.34 10.89
N VAL A 559 51.63 -10.82 11.34
CA VAL A 559 50.40 -11.60 11.54
C VAL A 559 49.22 -10.84 10.96
N GLN A 560 48.33 -11.57 10.30
CA GLN A 560 47.03 -11.10 9.84
C GLN A 560 45.95 -12.10 10.27
N VAL A 561 44.82 -11.57 10.73
CA VAL A 561 43.66 -12.35 11.13
C VAL A 561 42.57 -12.15 10.10
N THR A 562 41.99 -13.25 9.62
CA THR A 562 40.68 -13.25 8.95
C THR A 562 39.65 -13.63 10.00
N TYR A 563 38.69 -12.75 10.25
CA TYR A 563 37.64 -12.95 11.25
C TYR A 563 36.52 -13.85 10.71
N SER A 564 35.67 -14.34 11.62
CA SER A 564 34.53 -15.22 11.30
C SER A 564 33.54 -14.59 10.31
N ASP A 565 33.38 -13.26 10.34
CA ASP A 565 32.58 -12.48 9.39
C ASP A 565 33.24 -12.27 8.01
N GLY A 566 34.46 -12.78 7.82
CA GLY A 566 35.24 -12.66 6.59
C GLY A 566 36.04 -11.38 6.46
N THR A 567 35.92 -10.43 7.39
CA THR A 567 36.76 -9.22 7.41
C THR A 567 38.20 -9.57 7.82
N GLN A 568 39.15 -8.73 7.40
CA GLN A 568 40.57 -8.94 7.71
C GLN A 568 41.11 -7.80 8.57
N SER A 569 41.95 -8.15 9.53
CA SER A 569 42.71 -7.17 10.28
C SER A 569 43.84 -6.56 9.42
N PRO A 570 44.35 -5.38 9.79
CA PRO A 570 45.64 -4.90 9.29
C PRO A 570 46.75 -5.89 9.64
N VAL A 571 47.79 -5.96 8.80
CA VAL A 571 48.99 -6.72 9.13
C VAL A 571 49.64 -6.10 10.37
N ARG A 572 49.80 -6.91 11.43
CA ARG A 572 50.43 -6.52 12.69
C ARG A 572 51.85 -7.07 12.74
N HIS A 573 52.81 -6.22 13.11
CA HIS A 573 54.22 -6.60 13.19
C HIS A 573 54.67 -6.68 14.65
N PHE A 574 55.19 -7.84 15.04
CA PHE A 574 55.70 -8.11 16.37
C PHE A 574 57.21 -8.29 16.28
N LYS A 575 57.95 -7.58 17.13
CA LYS A 575 59.41 -7.71 17.24
C LYS A 575 59.77 -8.55 18.44
N ARG A 576 60.80 -9.37 18.27
CA ARG A 576 61.36 -10.22 19.32
C ARG A 576 62.19 -9.44 20.32
#